data_AF-A0A421BCN9-F1
#
_entry.id   AF-A0A421BCN9-F1
#
_cell.length_a   1.000
_cell.length_b   1.000
_cell.length_c   1.000
_cell.angle_alpha   90.00
_cell.angle_beta   90.00
_cell.angle_gamma   90.00
#
_symmetry.space_group_name_H-M   'P 1'
#
loop_
_entity.id
_entity.type
_entity.pdbx_description
1 polymer ?
#
loop_
_entity_poly.entity_id
_entity_poly.type
_entity_poly.pdbx_seq_one_letter_code
_entity_poly.pdbx_strand_id
1 'polypeptide(L)'
;MRMSVITKLLVAAGVLVAMTACAKAGGGATPGGGGPGPGTPQPTVQTGPPLDQEFDIERGKSTVLSDSDVLIAFREVSQDSRCKPGQACVWEGDATLELTLAGSAVQVHTNKQFPMTAEAGGYKVSLVKLDVPGVVATLVVHKV
;
A
#
# COMPACT_ATOMS: atom_id res chain seq x y z
N MET A 1 35.40 3.60 13.10
CA MET A 1 36.20 3.03 11.98
C MET A 1 35.42 3.30 10.70
N ARG A 2 35.89 4.25 9.88
CA ARG A 2 35.29 4.61 8.59
C ARG A 2 35.97 3.78 7.52
N MET A 3 35.24 2.97 6.76
CA MET A 3 35.81 2.25 5.62
C MET A 3 35.02 2.59 4.36
N SER A 4 35.54 3.58 3.63
CA SER A 4 35.25 3.82 2.23
C SER A 4 35.70 2.62 1.40
N VAL A 5 34.85 2.13 0.50
CA VAL A 5 35.33 1.53 -0.75
C VAL A 5 34.54 2.14 -1.90
N ILE A 6 35.30 2.84 -2.72
CA ILE A 6 34.92 3.71 -3.81
C ILE A 6 35.13 2.92 -5.11
N THR A 7 34.17 3.08 -6.03
CA THR A 7 34.34 2.97 -7.50
C THR A 7 34.55 1.56 -8.06
N LYS A 8 33.71 1.21 -9.04
CA LYS A 8 34.18 0.93 -10.41
C LYS A 8 33.04 0.78 -11.44
N LEU A 9 33.23 1.54 -12.52
CA LEU A 9 32.84 1.29 -13.92
C LEU A 9 31.39 1.52 -14.40
N LEU A 10 31.21 2.72 -14.94
CA LEU A 10 30.62 3.07 -16.24
C LEU A 10 30.45 1.91 -17.23
N VAL A 11 29.25 1.78 -17.81
CA VAL A 11 29.04 1.54 -19.24
C VAL A 11 27.89 2.43 -19.73
N ALA A 12 28.18 3.17 -20.79
CA ALA A 12 27.33 4.13 -21.46
C ALA A 12 26.45 3.48 -22.54
N ALA A 13 25.58 4.32 -23.11
CA ALA A 13 25.05 4.30 -24.48
C ALA A 13 23.61 3.79 -24.69
N GLY A 14 22.87 4.59 -25.48
CA GLY A 14 21.57 4.27 -26.09
C GLY A 14 20.50 5.33 -25.83
N VAL A 15 20.71 6.59 -26.23
CA VAL A 15 20.24 7.18 -27.50
C VAL A 15 18.71 7.20 -27.66
N LEU A 16 18.20 8.43 -27.79
CA LEU A 16 16.83 8.83 -28.05
C LEU A 16 16.20 8.18 -29.29
N VAL A 17 14.91 7.85 -29.20
CA VAL A 17 13.96 8.04 -30.32
C VAL A 17 12.65 8.62 -29.78
N ALA A 18 12.42 9.90 -30.08
CA ALA A 18 11.18 10.63 -29.88
C ALA A 18 10.39 10.62 -31.19
N MET A 19 9.16 10.09 -31.20
CA MET A 19 8.19 10.10 -32.32
C MET A 19 6.81 9.70 -31.74
N THR A 20 5.65 10.32 -31.94
CA THR A 20 5.23 11.48 -32.74
C THR A 20 3.88 11.93 -32.16
N ALA A 21 3.72 13.21 -31.87
CA ALA A 21 2.43 13.79 -31.51
C ALA A 21 1.57 13.97 -32.76
N CYS A 22 0.36 13.42 -32.78
CA CYS A 22 -0.69 13.82 -33.71
C CYS A 22 -1.63 14.78 -33.00
N ALA A 23 -1.39 16.08 -33.16
CA ALA A 23 -2.37 17.11 -32.89
C ALA A 23 -3.43 17.07 -34.01
N LYS A 24 -4.69 16.75 -33.66
CA LYS A 24 -5.83 17.03 -34.52
C LYS A 24 -6.65 18.16 -33.92
N ALA A 25 -6.41 19.36 -34.44
CA ALA A 25 -7.33 20.47 -34.36
C ALA A 25 -8.61 20.10 -35.13
N GLY A 26 -9.73 20.07 -34.41
CA GLY A 26 -11.08 20.01 -34.96
C GLY A 26 -11.88 21.13 -34.35
N GLY A 27 -11.91 22.28 -35.04
CA GLY A 27 -12.82 23.38 -34.71
C GLY A 27 -14.26 22.98 -35.03
N GLY A 28 -15.16 23.32 -34.11
CA GLY A 28 -16.60 23.17 -34.27
C GLY A 28 -17.29 24.01 -33.21
N ALA A 29 -17.28 25.33 -33.39
CA ALA A 29 -18.12 26.21 -32.60
C ALA A 29 -19.57 26.02 -33.07
N THR A 30 -20.44 25.61 -32.14
CA THR A 30 -21.90 25.68 -32.32
C THR A 30 -22.48 26.32 -31.07
N PRO A 31 -23.15 27.49 -31.17
CA PRO A 31 -23.91 28.05 -30.07
C PRO A 31 -25.29 27.39 -30.06
N GLY A 32 -25.66 26.71 -28.98
CA GLY A 32 -26.99 26.13 -28.89
C GLY A 32 -27.31 25.45 -27.57
N GLY A 33 -28.22 26.07 -26.81
CA GLY A 33 -29.17 25.35 -25.96
C GLY A 33 -28.73 25.07 -24.54
N GLY A 34 -29.07 25.98 -23.63
CA GLY A 34 -29.15 25.66 -22.20
C GLY A 34 -30.24 24.61 -21.96
N GLY A 35 -29.83 23.44 -21.51
CA GLY A 35 -30.68 22.41 -20.89
C GLY A 35 -29.98 21.90 -19.63
N PRO A 36 -30.71 21.47 -18.59
CA PRO A 36 -30.10 20.87 -17.41
C PRO A 36 -29.47 19.53 -17.84
N GLY A 37 -28.15 19.48 -17.91
CA GLY A 37 -27.41 18.27 -18.25
C GLY A 37 -27.54 17.22 -17.13
N PRO A 38 -27.47 15.92 -17.45
CA PRO A 38 -27.25 14.87 -16.46
C PRO A 38 -25.91 15.16 -15.77
N GLY A 39 -25.92 15.25 -14.44
CA GLY A 39 -24.73 15.56 -13.65
C GLY A 39 -23.57 14.63 -14.01
N THR A 40 -22.47 15.22 -14.45
CA THR A 40 -21.17 14.55 -14.53
C THR A 40 -20.87 13.97 -13.14
N PRO A 41 -20.47 12.69 -13.01
CA PRO A 41 -20.01 12.16 -11.73
C PRO A 41 -18.85 13.03 -11.23
N GLN A 42 -19.07 13.78 -10.16
CA GLN A 42 -18.03 14.59 -9.55
C GLN A 42 -16.95 13.62 -9.03
N PRO A 43 -15.65 13.86 -9.30
CA PRO A 43 -14.59 13.03 -8.75
C PRO A 43 -14.69 13.08 -7.23
N THR A 44 -15.16 11.99 -6.63
CA THR A 44 -15.08 11.82 -5.19
C THR A 44 -13.59 11.77 -4.86
N VAL A 45 -13.09 12.80 -4.17
CA VAL A 45 -11.74 12.77 -3.58
C VAL A 45 -11.71 11.53 -2.71
N GLN A 46 -11.04 10.48 -3.19
CA GLN A 46 -11.01 9.19 -2.52
C GLN A 46 -10.13 9.36 -1.28
N THR A 47 -10.76 9.66 -0.15
CA THR A 47 -10.09 9.72 1.14
C THR A 47 -9.70 8.29 1.53
N GLY A 48 -8.55 8.11 2.18
CA GLY A 48 -8.11 6.79 2.60
C GLY A 48 -9.02 6.18 3.68
N PRO A 49 -8.70 4.96 4.16
CA PRO A 49 -9.53 4.30 5.16
C PRO A 49 -9.51 5.07 6.49
N PRO A 50 -10.65 5.10 7.22
CA PRO A 50 -10.75 5.78 8.50
C PRO A 50 -9.97 5.05 9.60
N LEU A 51 -9.71 5.76 10.70
CA LEU A 51 -9.21 5.13 11.92
C LEU A 51 -10.27 4.21 12.53
N ASP A 52 -9.84 3.28 13.37
CA ASP A 52 -10.68 2.37 14.15
C ASP A 52 -11.60 1.44 13.32
N GLN A 53 -11.40 1.38 12.00
CA GLN A 53 -12.13 0.49 11.09
C GLN A 53 -11.17 -0.46 10.36
N GLU A 54 -11.68 -1.64 10.05
CA GLU A 54 -10.97 -2.61 9.23
C GLU A 54 -10.84 -2.10 7.79
N PHE A 55 -9.64 -2.23 7.24
CA PHE A 55 -9.41 -1.98 5.82
C PHE A 55 -8.37 -2.94 5.26
N ASP A 56 -8.51 -3.22 3.97
CA ASP A 56 -7.56 -4.05 3.24
C ASP A 56 -6.45 -3.20 2.62
N ILE A 57 -5.23 -3.71 2.68
CA ILE A 57 -4.07 -3.15 1.99
C ILE A 57 -3.30 -4.25 1.28
N GLU A 58 -2.95 -3.99 0.02
CA GLU A 58 -2.10 -4.90 -0.75
C GLU A 58 -0.62 -4.72 -0.40
N ARG A 59 0.13 -5.82 -0.47
CA ARG A 59 1.58 -5.83 -0.30
C ARG A 59 2.25 -4.92 -1.33
N GLY A 60 3.19 -4.11 -0.87
CA GLY A 60 3.86 -3.07 -1.65
C GLY A 60 3.06 -1.76 -1.76
N LYS A 61 1.84 -1.68 -1.20
CA LYS A 61 1.05 -0.45 -1.20
C LYS A 61 1.17 0.30 0.11
N SER A 62 0.80 1.58 0.05
CA SER A 62 0.65 2.47 1.18
C SER A 62 -0.63 3.27 1.03
N THR A 63 -1.19 3.68 2.16
CA THR A 63 -2.31 4.60 2.21
C THR A 63 -2.13 5.58 3.36
N VAL A 64 -2.73 6.76 3.22
CA VAL A 64 -2.86 7.74 4.30
C VAL A 64 -4.26 7.58 4.87
N LEU A 65 -4.38 7.45 6.19
CA LEU A 65 -5.69 7.27 6.82
C LEU A 65 -6.52 8.57 6.68
N SER A 66 -7.85 8.48 6.56
CA SER A 66 -8.66 9.69 6.30
C SER A 66 -8.80 10.61 7.51
N ASP A 67 -8.88 10.03 8.71
CA ASP A 67 -9.06 10.78 9.96
C ASP A 67 -7.72 11.20 10.60
N SER A 68 -6.60 10.90 9.94
CA SER A 68 -5.25 11.26 10.40
C SER A 68 -4.28 11.27 9.23
N ASP A 69 -3.38 12.25 9.13
CA ASP A 69 -2.33 12.30 8.10
C ASP A 69 -1.22 11.21 8.28
N VAL A 70 -1.56 10.09 8.91
CA VAL A 70 -0.67 8.95 9.15
C VAL A 70 -0.62 8.07 7.92
N LEU A 71 0.61 7.87 7.45
CA LEU A 71 0.91 6.85 6.45
C LEU A 71 1.05 5.48 7.10
N ILE A 72 0.35 4.50 6.54
CA ILE A 72 0.60 3.09 6.75
C ILE A 72 0.99 2.43 5.42
N ALA A 73 1.97 1.53 5.46
CA ALA A 73 2.39 0.77 4.29
C ALA A 73 2.61 -0.70 4.64
N PHE A 74 2.11 -1.58 3.80
CA PHE A 74 2.43 -3.01 3.85
C PHE A 74 3.60 -3.26 2.92
N ARG A 75 4.79 -3.49 3.46
CA ARG A 75 6.02 -3.62 2.67
C ARG A 75 6.14 -5.02 2.08
N GLU A 76 6.22 -6.01 2.94
CA GLU A 76 6.42 -7.40 2.55
C GLU A 76 5.98 -8.38 3.64
N VAL A 77 5.93 -9.66 3.27
CA VAL A 77 5.85 -10.76 4.22
C VAL A 77 7.24 -11.37 4.29
N SER A 78 7.97 -11.13 5.38
CA SER A 78 9.38 -11.52 5.51
C SER A 78 9.53 -13.02 5.81
N GLN A 79 8.55 -13.63 6.48
CA GLN A 79 8.44 -15.07 6.67
C GLN A 79 6.98 -15.53 6.55
N ASP A 80 6.75 -16.70 5.94
CA ASP A 80 5.42 -17.32 5.86
C ASP A 80 5.53 -18.84 5.95
N SER A 81 5.21 -19.36 7.13
CA SER A 81 5.15 -20.79 7.47
C SER A 81 3.72 -21.25 7.77
N ARG A 82 2.71 -20.41 7.49
CA ARG A 82 1.31 -20.69 7.81
C ARG A 82 0.85 -21.98 7.14
N CYS A 83 -0.02 -22.70 7.83
CA CYS A 83 -0.63 -23.90 7.28
C CYS A 83 -1.63 -23.52 6.18
N LYS A 84 -1.22 -23.67 4.91
CA LYS A 84 -2.09 -23.36 3.76
C LYS A 84 -3.22 -24.39 3.63
N PRO A 85 -4.38 -24.01 3.06
CA PRO A 85 -5.48 -24.94 2.84
C PRO A 85 -5.04 -26.23 2.13
N GLY A 86 -5.54 -27.37 2.62
CA GLY A 86 -5.21 -28.69 2.07
C GLY A 86 -3.90 -29.30 2.58
N GLN A 87 -3.18 -28.64 3.50
CA GLN A 87 -1.99 -29.20 4.14
C GLN A 87 -2.33 -29.81 5.51
N ALA A 88 -1.65 -30.89 5.87
CA ALA A 88 -1.72 -31.48 7.21
C ALA A 88 -0.57 -30.93 8.06
N CYS A 89 -0.84 -29.87 8.84
CA CYS A 89 0.16 -29.28 9.72
C CYS A 89 -0.05 -29.77 11.16
N VAL A 90 1.04 -30.16 11.81
CA VAL A 90 1.03 -30.57 13.22
C VAL A 90 1.07 -29.34 14.15
N TRP A 91 1.62 -28.23 13.69
CA TRP A 91 1.83 -27.01 14.47
C TRP A 91 1.19 -25.80 13.78
N GLU A 92 0.72 -24.83 14.57
CA GLU A 92 0.23 -23.54 14.06
C GLU A 92 1.42 -22.71 13.56
N GLY A 93 1.56 -22.57 12.24
CA GLY A 93 2.59 -21.74 11.62
C GLY A 93 2.37 -20.25 11.85
N ASP A 94 3.29 -19.43 11.35
CA ASP A 94 3.21 -17.96 11.43
C ASP A 94 3.64 -17.29 10.12
N ALA A 95 3.12 -16.09 9.87
CA ALA A 95 3.64 -15.14 8.92
C ALA A 95 3.96 -13.81 9.60
N THR A 96 5.13 -13.27 9.27
CA THR A 96 5.61 -11.97 9.74
C THR A 96 5.41 -10.93 8.66
N LEU A 97 4.64 -9.88 8.96
CA LEU A 97 4.42 -8.76 8.05
C LEU A 97 5.31 -7.59 8.45
N GLU A 98 6.06 -7.08 7.48
CA GLU A 98 6.82 -5.83 7.61
C GLU A 98 5.93 -4.66 7.21
N LEU A 99 5.68 -3.76 8.16
CA LEU A 99 4.87 -2.57 7.95
C LEU A 99 5.70 -1.30 8.15
N THR A 100 5.26 -0.20 7.54
CA THR A 100 5.65 1.15 7.97
C THR A 100 4.43 1.82 8.58
N LEU A 101 4.53 2.29 9.82
CA LEU A 101 3.48 3.03 10.52
C LEU A 101 4.05 4.36 10.99
N ALA A 102 3.42 5.48 10.61
CA ALA A 102 3.86 6.82 10.97
C ALA A 102 5.37 7.06 10.70
N GLY A 103 5.87 6.51 9.58
CA GLY A 103 7.27 6.61 9.17
C GLY A 103 8.24 5.64 9.87
N SER A 104 7.79 4.84 10.83
CA SER A 104 8.61 3.84 11.54
C SER A 104 8.35 2.43 11.00
N ALA A 105 9.39 1.61 10.92
CA ALA A 105 9.25 0.19 10.60
C ALA A 105 8.70 -0.56 11.81
N VAL A 106 7.68 -1.40 11.61
CA VAL A 106 7.07 -2.23 12.65
C VAL A 106 6.72 -3.61 12.09
N GLN A 107 6.64 -4.62 12.96
CA GLN A 107 6.30 -5.99 12.60
C GLN A 107 5.03 -6.44 13.32
N VAL A 108 4.21 -7.20 12.60
CA VAL A 108 3.03 -7.88 13.17
C VAL A 108 2.98 -9.32 12.68
N HIS A 109 2.37 -10.18 13.49
CA HIS A 109 2.34 -11.62 13.27
C HIS A 109 0.92 -12.14 13.11
N THR A 110 0.75 -13.24 12.37
CA THR A 110 -0.54 -13.92 12.22
C THR A 110 -0.86 -14.88 13.36
N ASN A 111 0.15 -15.42 14.02
CA ASN A 111 0.02 -16.34 15.13
C ASN A 111 0.00 -15.58 16.46
N LYS A 112 -1.00 -15.89 17.31
CA LYS A 112 -1.26 -15.25 18.61
C LYS A 112 -0.14 -15.45 19.65
N GLN A 113 0.77 -16.39 19.41
CA GLN A 113 1.96 -16.59 20.24
C GLN A 113 2.99 -15.46 20.07
N PHE A 114 2.85 -14.64 19.03
CA PHE A 114 3.68 -13.47 18.74
C PHE A 114 2.84 -12.19 18.72
N PRO A 115 3.46 -11.00 18.76
CA PRO A 115 2.72 -9.74 18.72
C PRO A 115 1.93 -9.57 17.41
N MET A 116 0.61 -9.64 17.49
CA MET A 116 -0.29 -9.32 16.36
C MET A 116 -0.51 -7.81 16.19
N THR A 117 0.10 -7.02 17.06
CA THR A 117 -0.03 -5.56 17.12
C THR A 117 1.32 -4.92 17.27
N ALA A 118 1.48 -3.71 16.73
CA ALA A 118 2.65 -2.88 16.95
C ALA A 118 2.28 -1.41 17.07
N GLU A 119 3.12 -0.62 17.74
CA GLU A 119 2.87 0.80 17.99
C GLU A 119 4.01 1.66 17.44
N ALA A 120 3.65 2.78 16.81
CA ALA A 120 4.58 3.82 16.36
C ALA A 120 3.85 5.15 16.18
N GLY A 121 4.54 6.25 16.52
CA GLY A 121 4.03 7.60 16.27
C GLY A 121 2.70 7.96 16.96
N GLY A 122 2.37 7.30 18.08
CA GLY A 122 1.09 7.48 18.77
C GLY A 122 -0.08 6.69 18.17
N TYR A 123 0.22 5.70 17.33
CA TYR A 123 -0.76 4.81 16.72
C TYR A 123 -0.41 3.36 16.99
N LYS A 124 -1.44 2.51 17.07
CA LYS A 124 -1.34 1.06 17.15
C LYS A 124 -1.96 0.45 15.91
N VAL A 125 -1.20 -0.37 15.19
CA VAL A 125 -1.73 -1.24 14.13
C VAL A 125 -2.01 -2.63 14.68
N SER A 126 -3.14 -3.21 14.29
CA SER A 126 -3.51 -4.60 14.57
C SER A 126 -3.72 -5.36 13.27
N LEU A 127 -3.12 -6.55 13.17
CA LEU A 127 -3.39 -7.45 12.07
C LEU A 127 -4.66 -8.25 12.35
N VAL A 128 -5.68 -8.06 11.52
CA VAL A 128 -6.93 -8.83 11.60
C VAL A 128 -6.83 -10.10 10.76
N LYS A 129 -6.31 -9.97 9.54
CA LYS A 129 -6.21 -11.09 8.59
C LYS A 129 -5.09 -10.87 7.59
N LEU A 130 -4.51 -11.97 7.12
CA LEU A 130 -3.69 -12.02 5.92
C LEU A 130 -4.26 -13.11 5.01
N ASP A 131 -4.46 -12.81 3.73
CA ASP A 131 -4.91 -13.79 2.75
C ASP A 131 -3.90 -14.94 2.56
N VAL A 132 -4.33 -16.03 1.94
CA VAL A 132 -3.51 -17.24 1.77
C VAL A 132 -2.24 -16.96 0.94
N PRO A 133 -2.28 -16.17 -0.15
CA PRO A 133 -1.09 -15.76 -0.89
C PRO A 133 -0.16 -14.78 -0.15
N GLY A 134 -0.61 -14.16 0.94
CA GLY A 134 0.13 -13.13 1.66
C GLY A 134 0.17 -11.77 0.96
N VAL A 135 -0.75 -11.52 0.02
CA VAL A 135 -0.82 -10.34 -0.83
C VAL A 135 -1.73 -9.27 -0.23
N VAL A 136 -2.78 -9.64 0.50
CA VAL A 136 -3.75 -8.69 1.07
C VAL A 136 -3.85 -8.88 2.58
N ALA A 137 -3.56 -7.81 3.32
CA ALA A 137 -3.72 -7.76 4.77
C ALA A 137 -4.93 -6.90 5.14
N THR A 138 -5.77 -7.40 6.03
CA THR A 138 -6.82 -6.62 6.70
C THR A 138 -6.25 -6.10 8.01
N LEU A 139 -6.23 -4.77 8.17
CA LEU A 139 -5.64 -4.07 9.30
C LEU A 139 -6.67 -3.18 9.98
N VAL A 140 -6.45 -2.90 11.26
CA VAL A 140 -7.08 -1.78 11.97
C VAL A 140 -5.99 -0.92 12.58
N VAL A 141 -6.16 0.39 12.50
CA VAL A 141 -5.24 1.35 13.14
C VAL A 141 -6.02 2.20 14.13
N HIS A 142 -5.52 2.28 15.36
CA HIS A 142 -6.08 3.06 16.45
C HIS A 142 -5.08 4.12 16.91
N LYS A 143 -5.57 5.23 17.46
CA LYS A 143 -4.74 6.19 18.18
C LYS A 143 -4.51 5.72 19.62
N VAL A 144 -3.29 5.88 20.13
CA VAL A 144 -2.88 5.52 21.50
C VAL A 144 -3.03 6.71 22.45
#